data_AF-A0A936GL78-F1
#
_entry.id   AF-A0A936GL78-F1
#
_cell.length_a   1.000
_cell.length_b   1.000
_cell.length_c   1.000
_cell.angle_alpha   90.00
_cell.angle_beta   90.00
_cell.angle_gamma   90.00
#
_symmetry.space_group_name_H-M   'P 1'
#
loop_
_entity.id
_entity.type
_entity.pdbx_description
1 polymer ?
#
loop_
_entity_poly.entity_id
_entity_poly.type
_entity_poly.pdbx_seq_one_letter_code
_entity_poly.pdbx_strand_id
1 'polypeptide(L)'
;MNTTPRKSLNPDKFKDNELKAVHLFLQTNIATATEVAVALSIHRPNLCRYKRFWEKRGELAEVKKGTCPVTKHLACFLTTNKALFPDTLQLTLFDAGEGNRYE
;
A
#
# COMPACT_ATOMS: atom_id res chain seq x y z
N MET A 1 28.53 -33.95 11.00
CA MET A 1 28.12 -32.63 10.48
C MET A 1 27.35 -31.94 11.60
N ASN A 2 27.96 -30.97 12.29
CA ASN A 2 27.36 -30.34 13.47
C ASN A 2 26.36 -29.26 13.02
N THR A 3 25.07 -29.57 13.07
CA THR A 3 24.00 -28.59 12.86
C THR A 3 23.69 -27.88 14.17
N THR A 4 24.31 -26.72 14.38
CA THR A 4 23.96 -25.81 15.46
C THR A 4 22.47 -25.41 15.32
N PRO A 5 21.63 -25.53 16.35
CA PRO A 5 20.24 -25.10 16.26
C PRO A 5 20.19 -23.59 16.04
N ARG A 6 19.55 -23.13 14.95
CA ARG A 6 19.28 -21.70 14.74
C ARG A 6 18.37 -21.23 15.88
N LYS A 7 18.92 -20.35 16.73
CA LYS A 7 18.17 -19.57 17.71
C LYS A 7 17.01 -18.88 17.00
N SER A 8 15.77 -19.25 17.31
CA SER A 8 14.57 -18.62 16.74
C SER A 8 14.49 -17.18 17.24
N LEU A 9 14.99 -16.25 16.42
CA LEU A 9 14.72 -14.83 16.59
C LEU A 9 13.20 -14.63 16.44
N ASN A 10 12.54 -14.07 17.47
CA ASN A 10 11.09 -13.87 17.51
C ASN A 10 10.56 -13.28 16.18
N PRO A 11 9.79 -14.05 15.38
CA PRO A 11 9.45 -13.67 14.01
C PRO A 11 8.54 -12.43 13.94
N ASP A 12 7.86 -12.09 15.03
CA ASP A 12 6.91 -10.98 15.06
C ASP A 12 7.59 -9.62 15.20
N LYS A 13 8.74 -9.51 15.87
CA LYS A 13 9.48 -8.24 16.00
C LYS A 13 10.02 -7.70 14.67
N PHE A 14 10.35 -8.58 13.72
CA PHE A 14 10.89 -8.17 12.42
C PHE A 14 9.82 -7.61 11.48
N LYS A 15 8.59 -8.18 11.55
CA LYS A 15 7.44 -7.70 10.77
C LYS A 15 7.10 -6.25 11.12
N ASP A 16 7.18 -5.90 12.40
CA ASP A 16 6.86 -4.54 12.87
C ASP A 16 7.85 -3.49 12.36
N ASN A 17 9.14 -3.83 12.25
CA ASN A 17 10.16 -2.93 11.75
C ASN A 17 10.03 -2.70 10.24
N GLU A 18 9.82 -3.77 9.46
CA GLU A 18 9.55 -3.64 8.02
C GLU A 18 8.28 -2.81 7.75
N LEU A 19 7.21 -3.08 8.52
CA LEU A 19 5.95 -2.38 8.43
C LEU A 19 6.14 -0.87 8.73
N LYS A 20 6.84 -0.51 9.81
CA LYS A 20 7.16 0.89 10.12
C LYS A 20 8.02 1.55 9.04
N ALA A 21 9.04 0.86 8.52
CA ALA A 21 9.93 1.39 7.49
C ALA A 21 9.18 1.70 6.19
N VAL A 22 8.31 0.78 5.74
CA VAL A 22 7.45 0.99 4.58
C VAL A 22 6.50 2.16 4.80
N HIS A 23 5.87 2.25 5.97
CA HIS A 23 4.96 3.34 6.30
C HIS A 23 5.65 4.70 6.22
N LEU A 24 6.84 4.82 6.82
CA LEU A 24 7.63 6.04 6.80
C LEU A 24 8.08 6.40 5.38
N PHE A 25 8.54 5.41 4.61
CA PHE A 25 8.94 5.61 3.21
C PHE A 25 7.80 6.18 2.36
N LEU A 26 6.58 5.64 2.51
CA LEU A 26 5.39 6.08 1.80
C LEU A 26 4.81 7.41 2.31
N GLN A 27 5.27 7.90 3.46
CA GLN A 27 4.86 9.19 4.00
C GLN A 27 5.62 10.33 3.30
N THR A 28 6.87 10.08 2.91
CA THR A 28 7.71 11.05 2.21
C THR A 28 7.73 10.85 0.69
N ASN A 29 7.48 9.63 0.21
CA ASN A 29 7.55 9.27 -1.20
C ASN A 29 6.23 8.70 -1.72
N ILE A 30 5.90 9.03 -2.97
CA ILE A 30 4.82 8.37 -3.71
C ILE A 30 5.46 7.28 -4.57
N ALA A 31 5.14 6.01 -4.31
CA ALA A 31 5.80 4.89 -4.97
C ALA A 31 4.87 3.70 -5.19
N THR A 32 5.20 2.86 -6.15
CA THR A 32 4.54 1.57 -6.37
C THR A 32 5.04 0.52 -5.37
N ALA A 33 4.27 -0.54 -5.18
CA ALA A 33 4.69 -1.64 -4.31
C ALA A 33 6.04 -2.23 -4.75
N THR A 34 6.27 -2.41 -6.05
CA THR A 34 7.56 -2.96 -6.50
C THR A 34 8.72 -2.01 -6.23
N GLU A 35 8.53 -0.70 -6.38
CA GLU A 35 9.57 0.29 -6.03
C GLU A 35 9.93 0.25 -4.54
N VAL A 36 8.93 0.19 -3.65
CA VAL A 36 9.18 0.11 -2.21
C VAL A 36 9.92 -1.18 -1.84
N ALA A 37 9.53 -2.31 -2.45
CA ALA A 37 10.17 -3.60 -2.21
C ALA A 37 11.66 -3.58 -2.61
N VAL A 38 11.97 -2.94 -3.73
CA VAL A 38 13.37 -2.76 -4.19
C VAL A 38 14.12 -1.78 -3.30
N ALA A 39 13.52 -0.61 -2.99
CA ALA A 39 14.16 0.45 -2.20
C ALA A 39 14.51 -0.01 -0.78
N LEU A 40 13.62 -0.78 -0.13
CA LEU A 40 13.81 -1.26 1.24
C LEU A 40 14.36 -2.70 1.31
N SER A 41 14.65 -3.33 0.16
CA SER A 41 15.07 -4.74 0.09
C SER A 41 14.11 -5.71 0.80
N ILE A 42 12.80 -5.46 0.69
CA ILE A 42 11.74 -6.26 1.32
C ILE A 42 11.15 -7.24 0.30
N HIS A 43 10.84 -8.45 0.75
CA HIS A 43 10.17 -9.44 -0.08
C HIS A 43 8.76 -8.99 -0.50
N ARG A 44 8.49 -8.93 -1.82
CA ARG A 44 7.27 -8.35 -2.40
C ARG A 44 5.95 -8.87 -1.78
N PRO A 45 5.74 -10.17 -1.53
CA PRO A 45 4.57 -10.68 -0.82
C PRO A 45 4.32 -10.08 0.57
N ASN A 46 5.36 -9.75 1.33
CA ASN A 46 5.20 -9.09 2.63
C ASN A 46 4.66 -7.67 2.43
N LEU A 47 5.19 -6.96 1.45
CA LEU A 47 4.69 -5.63 1.12
C LEU A 47 3.23 -5.63 0.67
N CYS A 48 2.80 -6.61 -0.14
CA CYS A 48 1.39 -6.75 -0.50
C CYS A 48 0.49 -6.98 0.74
N ARG A 49 0.99 -7.72 1.75
CA ARG A 49 0.30 -7.90 3.03
C ARG A 49 0.23 -6.59 3.83
N TYR A 50 1.33 -5.84 3.91
CA TYR A 50 1.37 -4.56 4.61
C TYR A 50 0.48 -3.51 3.96
N LYS A 51 0.50 -3.41 2.61
CA LYS A 51 -0.42 -2.57 1.84
C LYS A 51 -1.86 -2.83 2.26
N ARG A 52 -2.29 -4.10 2.22
CA ARG A 52 -3.66 -4.49 2.55
C ARG A 52 -4.03 -4.17 4.01
N PHE A 53 -3.06 -4.27 4.93
CA PHE A 53 -3.26 -3.92 6.33
C PHE A 53 -3.59 -2.43 6.51
N TRP A 54 -2.85 -1.52 5.86
CA TRP A 54 -3.11 -0.08 5.96
C TRP A 54 -4.31 0.39 5.14
N GLU A 55 -4.58 -0.22 3.99
CA GLU A 55 -5.81 0.05 3.21
C GLU A 55 -7.05 -0.18 4.08
N LYS A 56 -7.11 -1.31 4.80
CA LYS A 56 -8.24 -1.63 5.69
C LYS A 56 -8.37 -0.66 6.86
N ARG A 57 -7.29 0.02 7.24
CA ARG A 57 -7.27 1.02 8.32
C ARG A 57 -7.50 2.44 7.81
N GLY A 58 -7.61 2.65 6.50
CA GLY A 58 -7.69 3.98 5.91
C GLY A 58 -6.41 4.80 6.09
N GLU A 59 -5.24 4.14 6.25
CA GLU A 59 -3.94 4.79 6.46
C GLU A 59 -3.07 4.80 5.20
N LEU A 60 -3.53 4.20 4.11
CA LEU A 60 -2.84 4.18 2.83
C LEU A 60 -3.87 4.43 1.72
N ALA A 61 -3.49 5.30 0.78
CA ALA A 61 -4.33 5.64 -0.37
C ALA A 61 -3.55 5.47 -1.68
N GLU A 62 -4.28 5.19 -2.75
CA GLU A 62 -3.76 5.21 -4.11
C GLU A 62 -3.91 6.62 -4.68
N VAL A 63 -2.80 7.26 -5.06
CA VAL A 63 -2.80 8.64 -5.58
C VAL A 63 -3.12 8.66 -7.07
N LYS A 64 -2.50 7.73 -7.82
CA LYS A 64 -2.68 7.62 -9.28
C LYS A 64 -2.31 6.23 -9.78
N LYS A 65 -2.77 5.90 -10.99
CA LYS A 65 -2.30 4.75 -11.76
C LYS A 65 -1.32 5.22 -12.83
N GLY A 66 -0.25 4.46 -13.05
CA GLY A 66 0.75 4.78 -14.06
C GLY A 66 1.76 3.67 -14.25
N THR A 67 2.71 3.86 -15.15
CA THR A 67 3.73 2.85 -15.43
C THR A 67 4.77 2.81 -14.32
N CYS A 68 4.96 1.64 -13.71
CA CYS A 68 6.01 1.39 -12.72
C CYS A 68 7.40 1.54 -13.36
N PRO A 69 8.29 2.38 -12.81
CA PRO A 69 9.65 2.55 -13.33
C PRO A 69 10.50 1.28 -13.32
N VAL A 70 10.25 0.37 -12.35
CA VAL A 70 11.00 -0.88 -12.17
C VAL A 70 10.50 -1.96 -13.12
N THR A 71 9.19 -2.23 -13.14
CA THR A 71 8.64 -3.36 -13.90
C THR A 71 8.15 -2.98 -15.29
N LYS A 72 8.05 -1.69 -15.61
CA LYS A 72 7.49 -1.15 -16.86
C LYS A 72 6.04 -1.57 -17.14
N HIS A 73 5.33 -2.06 -16.13
CA HIS A 73 3.91 -2.40 -16.18
C HIS A 73 3.06 -1.37 -15.44
N LEU A 74 1.77 -1.31 -15.77
CA LEU A 74 0.82 -0.44 -15.07
C LEU A 74 0.72 -0.84 -13.59
N ALA A 75 0.80 0.13 -12.70
CA ALA A 75 0.75 -0.03 -11.26
C ALA A 75 0.08 1.16 -10.58
N CYS A 76 -0.40 0.94 -9.36
CA CYS A 76 -0.90 2.01 -8.50
C CYS A 76 0.25 2.61 -7.71
N PHE A 77 0.31 3.94 -7.69
CA PHE A 77 1.22 4.72 -6.86
C PHE A 77 0.54 5.02 -5.53
N LEU A 78 1.23 4.70 -4.43
CA LEU A 78 0.69 4.69 -3.09
C LEU A 78 1.32 5.78 -2.22
N THR A 79 0.58 6.23 -1.22
CA THR A 79 1.11 7.09 -0.15
C THR A 79 0.40 6.81 1.18
N THR A 80 1.09 7.06 2.29
CA THR A 80 0.52 7.11 3.65
C THR A 80 0.38 8.56 4.14
N ASN A 81 0.76 9.55 3.32
CA ASN A 81 0.59 10.95 3.63
C ASN A 81 -0.88 11.36 3.40
N LYS A 82 -1.62 11.56 4.50
CA LYS A 82 -3.04 11.94 4.47
C LYS A 82 -3.31 13.24 3.71
N ALA A 83 -2.35 14.16 3.64
CA ALA A 83 -2.51 15.41 2.88
C ALA A 83 -2.53 15.17 1.35
N LEU A 84 -2.08 14.00 0.89
CA LEU A 84 -2.06 13.60 -0.51
C LEU A 84 -3.16 12.58 -0.84
N PHE A 85 -4.06 12.31 0.10
CA PHE A 85 -5.15 11.38 -0.15
C PHE A 85 -6.11 12.01 -1.15
N PRO A 86 -6.60 11.23 -2.13
CA PRO A 86 -7.56 11.76 -3.09
C PRO A 86 -8.84 12.13 -2.36
N ASP A 87 -9.34 13.33 -2.62
CA ASP A 87 -10.67 13.73 -2.15
C ASP A 87 -11.70 12.81 -2.82
N THR A 88 -12.36 11.98 -2.01
CA THR A 88 -13.41 11.07 -2.50
C THR A 88 -14.67 11.87 -2.80
N LEU A 89 -14.71 12.56 -3.95
CA LEU A 89 -15.89 13.31 -4.44
C LEU A 89 -16.96 12.41 -5.08
N GLN A 90 -16.89 11.08 -4.92
CA GLN A 90 -17.81 10.13 -5.54
C GLN A 90 -19.14 9.95 -4.78
N LEU A 91 -19.43 10.79 -3.77
CA LEU A 91 -20.69 10.72 -3.03
C LEU A 91 -21.90 11.22 -3.86
N THR A 92 -21.70 12.07 -4.86
CA THR A 92 -22.80 12.68 -5.62
C THR A 92 -23.06 12.01 -6.98
N LEU A 93 -22.42 10.86 -7.27
CA LEU A 93 -22.49 10.25 -8.61
C LEU A 93 -23.90 9.73 -8.96
N PHE A 94 -24.73 9.45 -7.96
CA PHE A 94 -26.07 8.88 -8.12
C PHE A 94 -27.19 9.71 -7.46
N ASP A 95 -26.88 10.82 -6.80
CA ASP A 95 -27.88 11.67 -6.12
C ASP A 95 -28.69 12.56 -7.10
N ALA A 96 -28.37 12.54 -8.39
CA ALA A 96 -29.14 13.21 -9.44
C ALA A 96 -30.16 12.23 -10.07
N GLY A 97 -31.20 11.86 -9.32
CA GLY A 97 -32.18 10.87 -9.75
C GLY A 97 -33.58 11.04 -9.15
N GLU A 98 -34.17 12.24 -9.20
CA GLU A 98 -35.63 12.38 -9.12
C GLU A 98 -36.25 12.34 -10.53
N GLY A 99 -37.14 11.36 -10.77
CA GLY A 99 -37.98 11.21 -11.97
C GLY A 99 -37.42 10.22 -13.00
N ASN A 100 -38.10 9.16 -13.44
CA ASN A 100 -39.53 8.88 -13.53
C ASN A 100 -39.79 7.38 -13.32
N ARG A 101 -40.81 7.07 -12.51
CA ARG A 101 -41.48 5.76 -12.47
C ARG A 101 -42.16 5.57 -13.83
N TYR A 102 -41.82 4.53 -14.58
CA TYR A 102 -42.66 4.08 -15.69
C TYR A 102 -43.91 3.42 -15.08
N GLU A 103 -45.07 3.96 -15.47
CA GLU A 103 -46.42 3.44 -15.19
C GLU A 103 -46.65 2.05 -15.76
#